data_AF-A0A926L376-F1
#
_entry.id   AF-A0A926L376-F1
#
_cell.length_a   1.000
_cell.length_b   1.000
_cell.length_c   1.000
_cell.angle_alpha   90.00
_cell.angle_beta   90.00
_cell.angle_gamma   90.00
#
_symmetry.space_group_name_H-M   'P 1'
#
loop_
_entity.id
_entity.type
_entity.pdbx_description
1 polymer ?
#
loop_
_entity_poly.entity_id
_entity_poly.type
_entity_poly.pdbx_seq_one_letter_code
_entity_poly.pdbx_strand_id
1 'polypeptide(L)'
;MEDVDIRAAGPEELDTVEALWLEASRWLASRGIDQWQYPPRRWRMAEAVEAGDCYLAVRDGRAIATITVHERADPEWWAEEDPASALYVHDLAVSRRAAGQSLGARLLDWAGAVAAGRGKRWLRLEAWKTNPQLHRYYIGQGFALLRIVDLPHRNSGALFQRPAVPAEAD
;
A
#
# COMPACT_ATOMS: atom_id res chain seq x y z
N MET A 1 24.99 -5.13 -5.07
CA MET A 1 23.56 -4.96 -5.37
C MET A 1 22.95 -4.50 -4.08
N GLU A 2 22.68 -3.20 -3.94
CA GLU A 2 22.31 -2.62 -2.64
C GLU A 2 20.94 -3.13 -2.19
N ASP A 3 20.94 -3.85 -1.08
CA ASP A 3 19.75 -4.37 -0.43
C ASP A 3 18.84 -3.23 -0.01
N VAL A 4 17.54 -3.44 -0.23
CA VAL A 4 16.50 -2.54 0.26
C VAL A 4 16.09 -3.07 1.61
N ASP A 5 16.32 -2.27 2.65
CA ASP A 5 15.80 -2.56 3.99
C ASP A 5 14.34 -2.12 4.07
N ILE A 6 13.46 -2.99 4.55
CA ILE A 6 12.05 -2.66 4.79
C ILE A 6 11.83 -2.71 6.30
N ARG A 7 11.56 -1.56 6.89
CA ARG A 7 11.40 -1.42 8.34
C ARG A 7 10.26 -0.47 8.70
N ALA A 8 9.75 -0.60 9.93
CA ALA A 8 8.77 0.34 10.45
C ALA A 8 9.33 1.77 10.45
N ALA A 9 8.48 2.74 10.14
CA ALA A 9 8.78 4.16 10.24
C ALA A 9 8.71 4.61 11.71
N GLY A 10 9.66 5.43 12.14
CA GLY A 10 9.62 6.09 13.45
C GLY A 10 8.78 7.39 13.44
N PRO A 11 8.35 7.90 14.60
CA PRO A 11 7.61 9.17 14.71
C PRO A 11 8.32 10.36 14.04
N GLU A 12 9.65 10.40 14.09
CA GLU A 12 10.49 11.41 13.45
C GLU A 12 10.51 11.32 11.91
N GLU A 13 10.02 10.22 11.34
CA GLU A 13 9.99 9.97 9.89
C GLU A 13 8.63 10.30 9.25
N LEU A 14 7.68 10.85 10.01
CA LEU A 14 6.36 11.24 9.49
C LEU A 14 6.45 12.19 8.30
N ASP A 15 7.35 13.18 8.36
CA ASP A 15 7.57 14.11 7.25
C ASP A 15 8.14 13.41 6.01
N THR A 16 8.91 12.33 6.20
CA THR A 16 9.44 11.51 5.10
C THR A 16 8.31 10.72 4.43
N VAL A 17 7.42 10.12 5.22
CA VAL A 17 6.22 9.41 4.71
C VAL A 17 5.33 10.36 3.93
N GLU A 18 5.04 11.54 4.48
CA GLU A 18 4.22 12.55 3.82
C GLU A 18 4.88 13.06 2.53
N ALA A 19 6.20 13.27 2.52
CA ALA A 19 6.93 13.70 1.34
C ALA A 19 6.86 12.68 0.19
N LEU A 20 6.98 11.37 0.48
CA LEU A 20 6.82 10.30 -0.50
C LEU A 20 5.41 10.27 -1.08
N TRP A 21 4.39 10.40 -0.23
CA TRP A 21 3.00 10.46 -0.66
C TRP A 21 2.73 11.69 -1.54
N LEU A 22 3.23 12.86 -1.15
CA LEU A 22 3.09 14.10 -1.92
C LEU A 22 3.83 14.03 -3.26
N GLU A 23 5.00 13.38 -3.31
CA GLU A 23 5.71 13.12 -4.56
C GLU A 23 4.85 12.28 -5.51
N ALA A 24 4.25 11.20 -5.01
CA ALA A 24 3.38 10.34 -5.80
C ALA A 24 2.11 11.06 -6.25
N SER A 25 1.47 11.85 -5.39
CA SER A 25 0.30 12.68 -5.73
C SER A 25 0.61 13.67 -6.87
N ARG A 26 1.73 14.39 -6.81
CA ARG A 26 2.16 15.30 -7.90
C ARG A 26 2.43 14.55 -9.20
N TRP A 27 3.03 13.36 -9.10
CA TRP A 27 3.27 12.55 -10.28
C TRP A 27 1.97 12.07 -10.93
N LEU A 28 1.00 11.58 -10.14
CA LEU A 28 -0.33 11.21 -10.61
C LEU A 28 -1.03 12.39 -11.30
N ALA A 29 -0.97 13.59 -10.70
CA ALA A 29 -1.50 14.82 -11.28
C ALA A 29 -0.89 15.12 -12.65
N SER A 30 0.43 15.01 -12.80
CA SER A 30 1.13 15.23 -14.08
C SER A 30 0.75 14.22 -15.17
N ARG A 31 0.10 13.11 -14.79
CA ARG A 31 -0.43 12.07 -15.69
C ARG A 31 -1.93 12.23 -15.95
N GLY A 32 -2.57 13.27 -15.41
CA GLY A 32 -4.02 13.48 -15.51
C GLY A 32 -4.84 12.49 -14.67
N ILE A 33 -4.24 11.90 -13.63
CA ILE A 33 -4.91 10.95 -12.73
C ILE A 33 -5.36 11.70 -11.47
N ASP A 34 -6.64 11.58 -11.13
CA ASP A 34 -7.30 12.28 -10.01
C ASP A 34 -7.04 11.64 -8.63
N GLN A 35 -6.38 10.50 -8.60
CA GLN A 35 -5.91 9.87 -7.37
C GLN A 35 -5.06 10.83 -6.53
N TRP A 36 -5.42 10.94 -5.25
CA TRP A 36 -4.71 11.75 -4.25
C TRP A 36 -4.67 13.25 -4.55
N GLN A 37 -5.63 13.78 -5.31
CA GLN A 37 -5.80 15.22 -5.55
C GLN A 37 -6.61 15.90 -4.44
N TYR A 38 -6.14 15.75 -3.19
CA TYR A 38 -6.68 16.38 -2.00
C TYR A 38 -5.56 16.53 -0.95
N PRO A 39 -5.72 17.39 0.07
CA PRO A 39 -4.69 17.57 1.11
C PRO A 39 -4.32 16.25 1.80
N PRO A 40 -3.03 15.99 2.07
CA PRO A 40 -2.61 14.78 2.77
C PRO A 40 -3.32 14.69 4.11
N ARG A 41 -3.84 13.50 4.42
CA ARG A 41 -4.45 13.23 5.73
C ARG A 41 -3.37 12.82 6.71
N ARG A 42 -2.49 13.78 7.04
CA ARG A 42 -1.29 13.57 7.87
C ARG A 42 -1.58 12.88 9.20
N TRP A 43 -2.75 13.12 9.79
CA TRP A 43 -3.20 12.44 11.00
C TRP A 43 -3.29 10.92 10.84
N ARG A 44 -3.75 10.40 9.69
CA ARG A 44 -3.76 8.95 9.43
C ARG A 44 -2.36 8.37 9.28
N MET A 45 -1.46 9.13 8.65
CA MET A 45 -0.06 8.72 8.54
C MET A 45 0.59 8.67 9.93
N ALA A 46 0.33 9.67 10.78
CA ALA A 46 0.81 9.69 12.16
C ALA A 46 0.27 8.50 12.98
N GLU A 47 -1.04 8.23 12.92
CA GLU A 47 -1.64 7.06 13.58
C GLU A 47 -1.01 5.74 13.11
N ALA A 48 -0.75 5.59 11.81
CA ALA A 48 -0.11 4.40 11.26
C ALA A 48 1.36 4.26 11.70
N VAL A 49 2.09 5.37 11.79
CA VAL A 49 3.47 5.40 12.32
C VAL A 49 3.48 5.04 13.80
N GLU A 50 2.63 5.66 14.61
CA GLU A 50 2.51 5.39 16.06
C GLU A 50 2.10 3.93 16.34
N ALA A 51 1.22 3.35 15.51
CA ALA A 51 0.82 1.96 15.61
C ALA A 51 1.87 0.95 15.12
N GLY A 52 2.96 1.42 14.48
CA GLY A 52 3.95 0.54 13.84
C GLY A 52 3.44 -0.15 12.57
N ASP A 53 2.38 0.37 11.97
CA ASP A 53 1.73 -0.14 10.75
C ASP A 53 2.32 0.48 9.46
N CYS A 54 3.07 1.59 9.58
CA CYS A 54 3.71 2.27 8.46
C CYS A 54 5.17 1.82 8.28
N TYR A 55 5.55 1.44 7.07
CA TYR A 55 6.88 0.91 6.75
C TYR A 55 7.54 1.71 5.62
N LEU A 56 8.86 1.89 5.74
CA LEU A 56 9.70 2.50 4.73
C LEU A 56 10.60 1.47 4.08
N ALA A 57 10.76 1.58 2.77
CA ALA A 57 11.86 0.95 2.03
C ALA A 57 13.04 1.92 1.98
N VAL A 58 14.17 1.53 2.55
CA VAL A 58 15.38 2.34 2.68
C VAL A 58 16.50 1.72 1.85
N ARG A 59 17.19 2.54 1.07
CA ARG A 59 18.43 2.18 0.36
C ARG A 59 19.44 3.30 0.55
N ASP A 60 20.68 2.95 0.90
CA ASP A 60 21.77 3.91 1.14
C ASP A 60 21.40 5.02 2.12
N GLY A 61 20.71 4.66 3.21
CA GLY A 61 20.22 5.59 4.22
C GLY A 61 19.08 6.51 3.77
N ARG A 62 18.50 6.28 2.57
CA ARG A 62 17.42 7.08 2.02
C ARG A 62 16.13 6.27 1.87
N ALA A 63 15.03 6.79 2.42
CA ALA A 63 13.70 6.27 2.14
C ALA A 63 13.32 6.50 0.67
N ILE A 64 12.97 5.42 -0.02
CA ILE A 64 12.63 5.41 -1.46
C ILE A 64 11.21 4.91 -1.74
N ALA A 65 10.52 4.35 -0.75
CA ALA A 65 9.09 4.03 -0.82
C ALA A 65 8.49 3.91 0.58
N THR A 66 7.16 3.97 0.65
CA THR A 66 6.36 3.74 1.86
C THR A 66 5.22 2.76 1.56
N ILE A 67 4.81 1.99 2.56
CA ILE A 67 3.63 1.13 2.55
C ILE A 67 3.03 1.09 3.95
N THR A 68 1.71 1.19 4.06
CA THR A 68 0.99 0.97 5.31
C THR A 68 0.34 -0.41 5.28
N VAL A 69 0.49 -1.19 6.34
CA VAL A 69 0.04 -2.57 6.41
C VAL A 69 -0.52 -2.87 7.80
N HIS A 70 -1.81 -3.20 7.90
CA HIS A 70 -2.46 -3.47 9.18
C HIS A 70 -3.63 -4.46 9.10
N GLU A 71 -4.09 -4.94 10.26
CA GLU A 71 -5.18 -5.95 10.35
C GLU A 71 -6.59 -5.34 10.39
N ARG A 72 -6.68 -4.00 10.41
CA ARG A 72 -7.96 -3.30 10.43
C ARG A 72 -8.61 -3.33 9.04
N ALA A 73 -9.75 -3.99 8.94
CA ALA A 73 -10.60 -3.93 7.76
C ALA A 73 -11.57 -2.75 7.88
N ASP A 74 -11.66 -1.90 6.85
CA ASP A 74 -12.73 -0.89 6.79
C ASP A 74 -14.07 -1.59 6.53
N PRO A 75 -15.05 -1.53 7.45
CA PRO A 75 -16.32 -2.22 7.32
C PRO A 75 -17.15 -1.70 6.14
N GLU A 76 -16.90 -0.48 5.63
CA GLU A 76 -17.56 0.00 4.42
C GLU A 76 -17.13 -0.78 3.17
N TRP A 77 -15.97 -1.44 3.22
CA TRP A 77 -15.41 -2.22 2.10
C TRP A 77 -15.54 -3.73 2.29
N TRP A 78 -15.23 -4.20 3.49
CA TRP A 78 -14.98 -5.60 3.78
C TRP A 78 -16.08 -6.24 4.63
N ALA A 79 -17.30 -5.70 4.60
CA ALA A 79 -18.44 -6.20 5.38
C ALA A 79 -18.80 -7.67 5.11
N GLU A 80 -18.53 -8.16 3.90
CA GLU A 80 -18.86 -9.53 3.47
C GLU A 80 -17.74 -10.53 3.76
N GLU A 81 -16.56 -10.06 4.16
CA GLU A 81 -15.38 -10.89 4.41
C GLU A 81 -15.06 -10.98 5.90
N ASP A 82 -14.47 -12.11 6.30
CA ASP A 82 -13.84 -12.19 7.62
C ASP A 82 -12.65 -11.21 7.69
N PRO A 83 -12.71 -10.18 8.55
CA PRO A 83 -11.64 -9.21 8.68
C PRO A 83 -10.35 -9.85 9.22
N ALA A 84 -10.46 -10.91 10.04
CA ALA A 84 -9.32 -11.58 10.65
C ALA A 84 -8.51 -12.43 9.66
N SER A 85 -9.09 -12.74 8.49
CA SER A 85 -8.47 -13.60 7.47
C SER A 85 -7.38 -12.93 6.64
N ALA A 86 -7.16 -11.62 6.81
CA ALA A 86 -6.31 -10.84 5.92
C ALA A 86 -5.43 -9.81 6.62
N LEU A 87 -4.43 -9.35 5.88
CA LEU A 87 -3.70 -8.12 6.13
C LEU A 87 -4.04 -7.11 5.03
N TYR A 88 -4.19 -5.83 5.38
CA TYR A 88 -4.68 -4.78 4.49
C TYR A 88 -3.58 -3.79 4.16
N VAL A 89 -3.38 -3.53 2.87
CA VAL A 89 -2.37 -2.61 2.35
C VAL A 89 -3.02 -1.28 1.99
N HIS A 90 -2.41 -0.20 2.48
CA HIS A 90 -2.79 1.18 2.19
C HIS A 90 -1.56 2.02 1.83
N ASP A 91 -1.81 3.18 1.21
CA ASP A 91 -0.84 4.26 1.01
C ASP A 91 0.53 3.83 0.44
N LEU A 92 0.56 2.81 -0.43
CA LEU A 92 1.76 2.37 -1.14
C LEU A 92 2.22 3.45 -2.13
N ALA A 93 3.38 4.04 -1.87
CA ALA A 93 3.99 5.04 -2.74
C ALA A 93 5.48 4.75 -2.96
N VAL A 94 5.93 4.84 -4.21
CA VAL A 94 7.34 4.65 -4.61
C VAL A 94 7.88 5.97 -5.17
N SER A 95 9.01 6.42 -4.64
CA SER A 95 9.69 7.61 -5.13
C SER A 95 10.03 7.47 -6.61
N ARG A 96 9.93 8.55 -7.37
CA ARG A 96 10.23 8.54 -8.82
C ARG A 96 11.69 8.24 -9.11
N ARG A 97 12.58 8.50 -8.15
CA ARG A 97 14.01 8.15 -8.21
C ARG A 97 14.25 6.63 -8.18
N ALA A 98 13.30 5.86 -7.66
CA ALA A 98 13.33 4.40 -7.61
C ALA A 98 12.31 3.73 -8.55
N ALA A 99 11.67 4.51 -9.44
CA ALA A 99 10.70 3.98 -10.38
C ALA A 99 11.33 3.03 -11.41
N GLY A 100 10.54 2.08 -11.92
CA GLY A 100 11.01 1.10 -12.91
C GLY A 100 11.84 -0.05 -12.33
N GLN A 101 12.05 -0.08 -11.02
CA GLN A 101 12.84 -1.12 -10.32
C GLN A 101 11.96 -2.16 -9.62
N SER A 102 10.69 -2.28 -10.01
CA SER A 102 9.70 -3.19 -9.42
C SER A 102 9.56 -3.08 -7.89
N LEU A 103 9.91 -1.94 -7.29
CA LEU A 103 9.89 -1.78 -5.83
C LEU A 103 8.48 -1.91 -5.24
N GLY A 104 7.46 -1.42 -5.96
CA GLY A 104 6.06 -1.61 -5.55
C GLY A 104 5.65 -3.09 -5.50
N ALA A 105 6.14 -3.91 -6.45
CA ALA A 105 5.91 -5.34 -6.46
C ALA A 105 6.58 -6.01 -5.25
N ARG A 106 7.86 -5.70 -5.03
CA ARG A 106 8.63 -6.19 -3.87
C ARG A 106 7.99 -5.85 -2.54
N LEU A 107 7.43 -4.65 -2.39
CA LEU A 107 6.71 -4.24 -1.19
C LEU A 107 5.41 -5.02 -0.98
N LEU A 108 4.68 -5.32 -2.07
CA LEU A 108 3.49 -6.17 -1.99
C LEU A 108 3.87 -7.60 -1.61
N ASP A 109 4.97 -8.14 -2.14
CA ASP A 109 5.47 -9.49 -1.83
C ASP A 109 5.91 -9.59 -0.37
N TRP A 110 6.65 -8.59 0.10
CA TRP A 110 6.98 -8.44 1.52
C TRP A 110 5.71 -8.40 2.38
N ALA A 111 4.70 -7.60 2.02
CA ALA A 111 3.44 -7.54 2.77
C ALA A 111 2.68 -8.88 2.75
N GLY A 112 2.77 -9.64 1.65
CA GLY A 112 2.23 -10.99 1.52
C GLY A 112 2.91 -11.97 2.47
N ALA A 113 4.24 -11.91 2.57
CA ALA A 113 5.02 -12.70 3.52
C ALA A 113 4.70 -12.35 4.98
N VAL A 114 4.53 -11.05 5.30
CA VAL A 114 4.08 -10.61 6.62
C VAL A 114 2.69 -11.15 6.94
N ALA A 115 1.76 -11.10 5.98
CA ALA A 115 0.42 -11.67 6.14
C ALA A 115 0.48 -13.17 6.44
N ALA A 116 1.27 -13.93 5.67
CA ALA A 116 1.45 -15.36 5.88
C ALA A 116 2.08 -15.67 7.24
N GLY A 117 3.12 -14.94 7.64
CA GLY A 117 3.77 -15.06 8.96
C GLY A 117 2.84 -14.76 10.14
N ARG A 118 1.80 -13.94 9.93
CA ARG A 118 0.73 -13.66 10.90
C ARG A 118 -0.46 -14.63 10.81
N GLY A 119 -0.33 -15.71 10.04
CA GLY A 119 -1.39 -16.71 9.85
C GLY A 119 -2.59 -16.22 9.05
N LYS A 120 -2.44 -15.11 8.31
CA LYS A 120 -3.49 -14.58 7.44
C LYS A 120 -3.53 -15.38 6.14
N ARG A 121 -4.73 -15.61 5.61
CA ARG A 121 -4.94 -16.29 4.33
C ARG A 121 -4.74 -15.34 3.14
N TRP A 122 -5.03 -14.06 3.34
CA TRP A 122 -5.10 -13.08 2.25
C TRP A 122 -4.26 -11.84 2.51
N LEU A 123 -3.75 -11.28 1.42
CA LEU A 123 -3.36 -9.88 1.35
C LEU A 123 -4.44 -9.12 0.58
N ARG A 124 -4.95 -8.04 1.15
CA ARG A 124 -6.07 -7.27 0.61
C ARG A 124 -5.72 -5.81 0.46
N LEU A 125 -6.37 -5.15 -0.50
CA LEU A 125 -6.29 -3.70 -0.67
C LEU A 125 -7.54 -3.16 -1.37
N GLU A 126 -7.81 -1.88 -1.17
CA GLU A 126 -8.74 -1.11 -1.98
C GLU A 126 -7.99 -0.08 -2.85
N ALA A 127 -8.28 -0.09 -4.15
CA ALA A 127 -7.69 0.80 -5.12
C ALA A 127 -8.68 1.91 -5.53
N TRP A 128 -8.12 2.98 -6.08
CA TRP A 128 -8.87 4.08 -6.69
C TRP A 128 -9.79 3.55 -7.80
N LYS A 129 -11.10 3.84 -7.72
CA LYS A 129 -12.12 3.22 -8.60
C LYS A 129 -11.92 3.55 -10.08
N THR A 130 -11.47 4.77 -10.39
CA THR A 130 -11.36 5.31 -11.75
C THR A 130 -9.95 5.16 -12.36
N ASN A 131 -9.05 4.41 -11.71
CA ASN A 131 -7.68 4.21 -12.19
C ASN A 131 -7.47 2.79 -12.79
N PRO A 132 -7.88 2.54 -14.05
CA PRO A 132 -7.79 1.21 -14.65
C PRO A 132 -6.34 0.76 -14.88
N GLN A 133 -5.37 1.69 -14.95
CA GLN A 133 -3.96 1.31 -15.03
C GLN A 133 -3.48 0.70 -13.71
N LEU A 134 -3.90 1.27 -12.58
CA LEU A 134 -3.61 0.72 -11.25
C LEU A 134 -4.29 -0.65 -11.05
N HIS A 135 -5.50 -0.85 -11.57
CA HIS A 135 -6.17 -2.15 -11.53
C HIS A 135 -5.38 -3.22 -12.28
N ARG A 136 -4.95 -2.90 -13.52
CA ARG A 136 -4.09 -3.81 -14.32
C ARG A 136 -2.77 -4.10 -13.62
N TYR A 137 -2.19 -3.10 -12.95
CA TYR A 137 -1.00 -3.29 -12.14
C TYR A 137 -1.23 -4.33 -11.04
N TYR A 138 -2.27 -4.19 -10.21
CA TYR A 138 -2.56 -5.15 -9.14
C TYR A 138 -2.88 -6.56 -9.68
N ILE A 139 -3.61 -6.67 -10.78
CA ILE A 139 -3.84 -7.95 -11.46
C ILE A 139 -2.52 -8.59 -11.89
N GLY A 140 -1.61 -7.80 -12.46
CA GLY A 140 -0.26 -8.25 -12.81
C GLY A 140 0.61 -8.64 -11.61
N GLN A 141 0.26 -8.19 -10.40
CA GLN A 141 0.89 -8.61 -9.14
C GLN A 141 0.18 -9.81 -8.49
N GLY A 142 -0.68 -10.52 -9.23
CA GLY A 142 -1.37 -11.72 -8.75
C GLY A 142 -2.61 -11.46 -7.90
N PHE A 143 -3.11 -10.22 -7.84
CA PHE A 143 -4.39 -9.93 -7.21
C PHE A 143 -5.57 -10.26 -8.14
N ALA A 144 -6.63 -10.80 -7.56
CA ALA A 144 -7.94 -10.86 -8.18
C ALA A 144 -8.77 -9.64 -7.74
N LEU A 145 -9.47 -9.01 -8.68
CA LEU A 145 -10.53 -8.05 -8.37
C LEU A 145 -11.72 -8.83 -7.82
N LEU A 146 -12.15 -8.51 -6.60
CA LEU A 146 -13.34 -9.10 -5.97
C LEU A 146 -14.61 -8.39 -6.44
N ARG A 147 -14.66 -7.08 -6.21
CA ARG A 147 -15.79 -6.22 -6.55
C ARG A 147 -15.36 -4.75 -6.55
N ILE A 148 -16.20 -3.92 -7.14
CA ILE A 148 -16.12 -2.46 -7.00
C ILE A 148 -17.28 -2.03 -6.10
N VAL A 149 -16.97 -1.44 -4.95
CA VAL A 149 -17.95 -0.82 -4.05
C VAL A 149 -17.96 0.68 -4.33
N ASP A 150 -19.06 1.19 -4.86
CA ASP A 150 -19.18 2.60 -5.25
C ASP A 150 -19.88 3.44 -4.17
N LEU A 151 -19.10 3.91 -3.19
CA LEU A 151 -19.58 4.86 -2.19
C LEU A 151 -19.30 6.31 -2.64
N PRO A 152 -20.31 7.22 -2.68
CA PRO A 152 -20.13 8.59 -3.16
C PRO A 152 -19.09 9.42 -2.40
N HIS A 153 -18.88 9.16 -1.11
CA HIS A 153 -17.92 9.85 -0.24
C HIS A 153 -16.52 9.25 -0.26
N ARG A 154 -16.29 8.19 -1.06
CA ARG A 154 -15.02 7.47 -1.12
C ARG A 154 -14.55 7.34 -2.56
N ASN A 155 -13.30 7.70 -2.83
CA ASN A 155 -12.72 7.56 -4.17
C ASN A 155 -12.08 6.19 -4.42
N SER A 156 -11.51 5.57 -3.39
CA SER A 156 -11.16 4.13 -3.41
C SER A 156 -12.44 3.28 -3.34
N GLY A 157 -12.35 2.04 -3.80
CA GLY A 157 -13.48 1.09 -3.74
C GLY A 157 -13.36 -0.11 -4.68
N ALA A 158 -12.33 -0.19 -5.52
CA ALA A 158 -12.01 -1.42 -6.24
C ALA A 158 -11.24 -2.36 -5.30
N LEU A 159 -11.88 -3.44 -4.84
CA LEU A 159 -11.35 -4.33 -3.81
C LEU A 159 -10.60 -5.51 -4.43
N PHE A 160 -9.35 -5.68 -4.03
CA PHE A 160 -8.46 -6.71 -4.54
C PHE A 160 -7.99 -7.63 -3.43
N GLN A 161 -7.80 -8.90 -3.75
CA GLN A 161 -7.10 -9.84 -2.86
C GLN A 161 -6.17 -10.77 -3.62
N ARG A 162 -5.10 -11.21 -2.97
CA ARG A 162 -4.28 -12.36 -3.39
C ARG A 162 -3.96 -13.26 -2.20
N PRO A 163 -3.69 -14.56 -2.42
CA PRO A 163 -3.22 -15.44 -1.34
C PRO A 163 -2.00 -14.84 -0.64
N ALA A 164 -1.98 -14.88 0.68
CA ALA A 164 -0.77 -14.62 1.44
C ALA A 164 0.19 -15.78 1.19
N VAL A 165 1.38 -15.47 0.68
CA VAL A 165 2.43 -16.45 0.40
C VAL A 165 3.62 -16.14 1.30
N PRO A 166 4.23 -17.15 1.96
CA PRO A 166 5.50 -16.95 2.66
C PRO A 166 6.55 -16.36 1.70
N ALA A 167 7.53 -15.66 2.25
CA ALA A 167 8.74 -15.38 1.47
C ALA A 167 9.30 -16.72 0.99
N GLU A 168 9.66 -16.81 -0.29
CA GLU A 168 10.40 -17.98 -0.77
C GLU A 168 11.66 -18.10 0.09
N ALA A 169 11.86 -19.28 0.69
CA ALA A 169 13.12 -19.58 1.34
C ALA A 169 14.14 -19.75 0.20
N ASP A 170 14.97 -18.73 0.00
CA ASP A 170 16.17 -18.83 -0.84
C ASP A 170 17.05 -20.03 -0.42
#